data_AF-A0A392RW81-F1
#
_entry.id   AF-A0A392RW81-F1
#
_cell.length_a   1.000
_cell.length_b   1.000
_cell.length_c   1.000
_cell.angle_alpha   90.00
_cell.angle_beta   90.00
_cell.angle_gamma   90.00
#
_symmetry.space_group_name_H-M   'P 1'
#
loop_
_entity.id
_entity.type
_entity.pdbx_description
1 polymer ?
#
loop_
_entity_poly.entity_id
_entity_poly.type
_entity_poly.pdbx_seq_one_letter_code
_entity_poly.pdbx_strand_id
1 'polypeptide(L)'
;MLAMTKPTYTAIVQHAKNGKPALVFVPTKKFVQFTAMDLMTYSSAESGEKSFLLRPTKELEPFINKINDEMLKVTLREGVGYLHEGLNNLDHDIVTELFKAGWIQ
;
A
#
# COMPACT_ATOMS: atom_id res chain seq x y z
N MET A 1 4.26 -17.10 -7.40
CA MET A 1 4.86 -15.75 -7.28
C MET A 1 5.31 -15.40 -5.84
N LEU A 2 5.41 -16.36 -4.91
CA LEU A 2 5.93 -16.09 -3.56
C LEU A 2 7.41 -15.69 -3.55
N ALA A 3 8.18 -16.12 -4.55
CA ALA A 3 9.61 -15.86 -4.63
C ALA A 3 9.97 -14.38 -4.78
N MET A 4 9.06 -13.54 -5.31
CA MET A 4 9.37 -12.15 -5.63
C MET A 4 8.87 -11.15 -4.59
N THR A 5 7.91 -11.50 -3.74
CA THR A 5 7.34 -10.48 -2.84
C THR A 5 8.34 -9.98 -1.80
N LYS A 6 9.16 -10.88 -1.23
CA LYS A 6 10.23 -10.51 -0.31
C LYS A 6 11.31 -9.65 -0.98
N PRO A 7 11.89 -10.03 -2.14
CA PRO A 7 12.78 -9.15 -2.89
C PRO A 7 12.17 -7.79 -3.23
N THR A 8 10.88 -7.72 -3.57
CA THR A 8 10.17 -6.45 -3.81
C THR A 8 10.16 -5.58 -2.56
N TYR A 9 9.79 -6.12 -1.39
CA TYR A 9 9.85 -5.40 -0.12
C TYR A 9 11.27 -4.88 0.16
N THR A 10 12.28 -5.75 0.05
CA THR A 10 13.68 -5.37 0.29
C THR A 10 14.13 -4.27 -0.67
N ALA A 11 13.73 -4.32 -1.94
CA ALA A 11 14.05 -3.28 -2.91
C ALA A 11 13.41 -1.93 -2.55
N ILE A 12 12.15 -1.92 -2.09
CA ILE A 12 11.48 -0.69 -1.61
C ILE A 12 12.26 -0.10 -0.43
N VAL A 13 12.52 -0.90 0.62
CA VAL A 13 13.24 -0.41 1.81
C VAL A 13 14.66 0.08 1.48
N GLN A 14 15.35 -0.58 0.55
CA GLN A 14 16.72 -0.22 0.19
C GLN A 14 16.82 1.02 -0.72
N HIS A 15 15.88 1.20 -1.65
CA HIS A 15 15.99 2.22 -2.70
C HIS A 15 15.01 3.38 -2.53
N ALA A 16 13.86 3.16 -1.90
CA ALA A 16 12.79 4.13 -1.68
C ALA A 16 12.84 4.71 -0.25
N LYS A 17 14.05 5.03 0.23
CA LYS A 17 14.28 5.55 1.60
C LYS A 17 13.64 6.92 1.82
N ASN A 18 13.34 7.23 3.08
CA ASN A 18 12.84 8.53 3.55
C ASN A 18 11.51 8.94 2.89
N GLY A 19 10.59 8.00 2.70
CA GLY A 19 9.26 8.26 2.14
C GLY A 19 9.26 8.60 0.64
N LYS A 20 10.28 8.15 -0.12
CA LYS A 20 10.28 8.31 -1.58
C LYS A 20 9.27 7.33 -2.18
N PRO A 21 8.34 7.76 -3.05
CA PRO A 21 7.27 6.91 -3.55
C PRO A 21 7.78 5.67 -4.32
N ALA A 22 7.09 4.53 -4.19
CA ALA A 22 7.35 3.30 -4.93
C ALA A 22 6.10 2.82 -5.65
N LEU A 23 6.25 2.36 -6.91
CA LEU A 23 5.17 1.77 -7.69
C LEU A 23 5.57 0.36 -8.10
N VAL A 24 4.74 -0.62 -7.73
CA VAL A 24 4.96 -2.03 -8.05
C VAL A 24 3.92 -2.50 -9.05
N PHE A 25 4.38 -2.84 -10.25
CA PHE A 25 3.52 -3.45 -11.28
C PHE A 25 3.46 -4.97 -11.08
N VAL A 26 2.25 -5.51 -11.11
CA VAL A 26 1.96 -6.95 -10.94
C VAL A 26 1.16 -7.47 -12.14
N PRO A 27 1.24 -8.78 -12.45
CA PRO A 27 0.71 -9.30 -13.71
C PRO A 27 -0.82 -9.44 -13.76
N THR A 28 -1.50 -9.47 -12.61
CA THR A 28 -2.97 -9.62 -12.58
C THR A 28 -3.60 -8.90 -11.38
N LYS A 29 -4.91 -8.64 -11.46
CA LYS A 29 -5.74 -8.17 -10.35
C LYS A 29 -5.58 -9.01 -9.08
N LYS A 30 -5.61 -10.35 -9.18
CA LYS A 30 -5.45 -11.20 -7.98
C LYS A 30 -4.08 -11.01 -7.32
N PHE A 31 -3.04 -10.83 -8.13
CA PHE A 31 -1.70 -10.61 -7.61
C PHE A 31 -1.57 -9.27 -6.89
N VAL A 32 -2.33 -8.23 -7.25
CA VAL A 32 -2.21 -6.93 -6.56
C VAL A 32 -2.63 -7.02 -5.10
N GLN A 33 -3.71 -7.75 -4.80
CA GLN A 33 -4.18 -7.95 -3.43
C GLN A 33 -3.18 -8.78 -2.63
N PHE A 34 -2.72 -9.92 -3.17
CA PHE A 34 -1.75 -10.77 -2.48
C PHE A 34 -0.42 -10.05 -2.23
N THR A 35 0.10 -9.34 -3.24
CA THR A 35 1.34 -8.57 -3.08
C THR A 35 1.18 -7.46 -2.06
N ALA A 36 0.06 -6.73 -2.04
CA ALA A 36 -0.18 -5.69 -1.03
C ALA A 36 -0.25 -6.26 0.40
N MET A 37 -0.92 -7.40 0.59
CA MET A 37 -0.97 -8.09 1.88
C MET A 37 0.39 -8.59 2.34
N ASP A 38 1.17 -9.18 1.43
CA ASP A 38 2.53 -9.65 1.75
C ASP A 38 3.43 -8.45 2.13
N LEU A 39 3.39 -7.35 1.37
CA LEU A 39 4.17 -6.13 1.66
C LEU A 39 3.82 -5.53 3.03
N MET A 40 2.54 -5.44 3.35
CA MET A 40 2.06 -5.10 4.70
C MET A 40 2.69 -6.03 5.73
N THR A 41 2.57 -7.34 5.53
CA THR A 41 3.02 -8.35 6.51
C THR A 41 4.52 -8.26 6.76
N TYR A 42 5.32 -8.11 5.70
CA TYR A 42 6.76 -7.91 5.83
C TYR A 42 7.08 -6.61 6.58
N SER A 43 6.38 -5.51 6.27
CA SER A 43 6.57 -4.26 6.99
C SER A 43 6.26 -4.40 8.48
N SER A 44 5.13 -5.03 8.85
CA SER A 44 4.77 -5.18 10.27
C SER A 44 5.75 -6.09 11.02
N ALA A 45 6.35 -7.08 10.34
CA ALA A 45 7.28 -8.02 10.96
C ALA A 45 8.70 -7.47 11.17
N GLU A 46 9.22 -6.67 10.24
CA GLU A 46 10.63 -6.28 10.24
C GLU A 46 10.92 -4.98 11.01
N SER A 47 10.03 -3.99 10.95
CA SER A 47 10.27 -2.68 11.59
C SER A 47 9.60 -2.50 12.95
N GLY A 48 8.59 -3.31 13.32
CA GLY A 48 7.75 -3.08 14.50
C GLY A 48 6.87 -1.81 14.44
N GLU A 49 7.24 -0.84 13.60
CA GLU A 49 6.49 0.35 13.21
C GLU A 49 5.95 0.22 11.78
N LYS A 50 4.86 0.93 11.47
CA LYS A 50 4.22 0.97 10.15
C LYS A 50 5.09 1.71 9.13
N SER A 51 6.12 1.06 8.57
CA SER A 51 7.16 1.72 7.77
C SER A 51 6.66 2.40 6.49
N PHE A 52 5.52 1.95 5.96
CA PHE A 52 4.91 2.51 4.76
C PHE A 52 3.84 3.57 5.04
N LEU A 53 3.50 3.77 6.31
CA LEU A 53 2.57 4.80 6.72
C LEU A 53 3.34 6.08 7.07
N LEU A 54 3.33 7.05 6.16
CA LEU A 54 4.12 8.28 6.26
C LEU A 54 3.41 9.41 7.04
N ARG A 55 2.15 9.18 7.43
CA ARG A 55 1.31 10.10 8.22
C ARG A 55 0.55 9.34 9.31
N PRO A 56 0.18 9.96 10.44
CA PRO A 56 -0.60 9.29 11.48
C PRO A 56 -1.89 8.68 10.93
N THR A 57 -2.21 7.43 11.31
CA THR A 57 -3.41 6.73 10.82
C THR A 57 -4.70 7.55 11.00
N LYS A 58 -4.79 8.33 12.09
CA LYS A 58 -5.92 9.22 12.38
C LYS A 58 -6.21 10.24 11.27
N GLU A 59 -5.19 10.68 10.54
CA GLU A 59 -5.33 11.61 9.41
C GLU A 59 -5.86 10.89 8.15
N LEU A 60 -5.58 9.60 7.99
CA LEU A 60 -6.04 8.80 6.86
C LEU A 60 -7.47 8.26 7.04
N GLU A 61 -7.90 7.97 8.28
CA GLU A 61 -9.20 7.35 8.56
C GLU A 61 -10.41 8.01 7.86
N PRO A 62 -10.53 9.36 7.77
CA PRO A 62 -11.64 10.00 7.05
C PRO A 62 -11.71 9.64 5.56
N PHE A 63 -10.56 9.32 4.95
CA PHE A 63 -10.47 8.88 3.55
C PHE A 63 -10.69 7.38 3.44
N ILE A 64 -10.05 6.59 4.31
CA ILE A 64 -10.18 5.12 4.35
C ILE A 64 -11.63 4.71 4.59
N ASN A 65 -12.38 5.45 5.41
CA ASN A 65 -13.79 5.16 5.68
C ASN A 65 -14.72 5.35 4.46
N LYS A 66 -14.25 6.02 3.40
CA LYS A 66 -15.00 6.20 2.13
C LYS A 66 -14.70 5.12 1.10
N ILE A 67 -13.65 4.32 1.32
CA ILE A 67 -13.28 3.19 0.46
C ILE A 67 -14.39 2.13 0.52
N ASN A 68 -14.66 1.46 -0.59
CA ASN A 68 -15.63 0.36 -0.64
C ASN A 68 -14.95 -1.00 -0.54
N ASP A 69 -13.76 -1.15 -1.12
CA ASP A 69 -13.00 -2.40 -1.02
C ASP A 69 -12.42 -2.62 0.38
N GLU A 70 -12.90 -3.66 1.07
CA GLU A 70 -12.51 -3.96 2.45
C GLU A 70 -11.03 -4.33 2.60
N MET A 71 -10.45 -5.00 1.60
CA MET A 71 -9.04 -5.37 1.63
C MET A 71 -8.13 -4.15 1.42
N LEU A 72 -8.58 -3.21 0.58
CA LEU A 72 -7.92 -1.93 0.36
C LEU A 72 -7.90 -1.10 1.64
N LYS A 73 -8.98 -1.11 2.44
CA LYS A 73 -8.99 -0.45 3.76
C LYS A 73 -7.93 -1.01 4.69
N VAL A 74 -7.79 -2.33 4.75
CA VAL A 74 -6.82 -2.99 5.61
C VAL A 74 -5.40 -2.60 5.18
N THR A 75 -5.10 -2.69 3.89
CA THR A 75 -3.78 -2.33 3.32
C THR A 75 -3.42 -0.85 3.49
N LEU A 76 -4.36 0.06 3.25
CA LEU A 76 -4.13 1.51 3.43
C LEU A 76 -3.82 1.90 4.87
N ARG A 77 -4.38 1.22 5.87
CA ARG A 77 -4.07 1.49 7.29
C ARG A 77 -2.64 1.16 7.67
N GLU A 78 -1.98 0.31 6.89
CA GLU A 78 -0.57 -0.03 7.03
C GLU A 78 0.31 0.74 6.02
N GLY A 79 -0.30 1.66 5.26
CA GLY A 79 0.41 2.53 4.32
C GLY A 79 0.66 1.93 2.94
N VAL A 80 -0.02 0.82 2.59
CA VAL A 80 0.10 0.19 1.27
C VAL A 80 -1.20 0.37 0.48
N GLY A 81 -1.14 1.06 -0.65
CA GLY A 81 -2.27 1.18 -1.58
C GLY A 81 -2.14 0.22 -2.77
N TYR A 82 -3.26 -0.12 -3.40
CA TYR A 82 -3.25 -0.81 -4.69
C TYR A 82 -4.34 -0.30 -5.63
N LEU A 83 -4.11 -0.49 -6.93
CA LEU A 83 -5.04 -0.16 -8.00
C LEU A 83 -5.24 -1.37 -8.92
N HIS A 84 -6.49 -1.59 -9.35
CA HIS A 84 -6.83 -2.54 -10.40
C HIS A 84 -8.13 -2.11 -11.10
N GLU A 85 -8.41 -2.67 -12.27
CA GLU A 85 -9.56 -2.32 -13.12
C GLU A 85 -10.94 -2.55 -12.48
N GLY A 86 -11.02 -3.38 -11.45
CA GLY A 86 -12.26 -3.62 -10.70
C GLY A 86 -12.53 -2.68 -9.51
N LEU A 87 -11.70 -1.67 -9.26
CA LEU A 87 -11.99 -0.67 -8.23
C LEU A 87 -12.98 0.35 -8.80
N ASN A 88 -13.83 0.91 -7.93
CA ASN A 88 -14.65 2.05 -8.33
C ASN A 88 -13.79 3.33 -8.40
N ASN A 89 -14.32 4.37 -9.05
CA ASN A 89 -13.60 5.63 -9.26
C ASN A 89 -13.21 6.31 -7.94
N LEU A 90 -14.07 6.26 -6.91
CA LEU A 90 -13.80 6.90 -5.63
C LEU A 90 -12.61 6.24 -4.92
N ASP A 91 -12.57 4.91 -4.88
CA ASP A 91 -11.46 4.15 -4.29
C ASP A 91 -10.15 4.43 -5.03
N HIS A 92 -10.21 4.47 -6.37
CA HIS A 92 -9.08 4.81 -7.22
C HIS A 92 -8.54 6.22 -6.93
N ASP A 93 -9.43 7.21 -6.88
CA ASP A 93 -9.07 8.62 -6.66
C ASP A 93 -8.48 8.83 -5.27
N ILE A 94 -9.07 8.23 -4.23
CA ILE A 94 -8.54 8.32 -2.87
C ILE A 94 -7.13 7.75 -2.78
N VAL A 95 -6.90 6.54 -3.30
CA VAL A 95 -5.56 5.92 -3.27
C VAL A 95 -4.55 6.79 -4.03
N THR A 96 -4.94 7.28 -5.21
CA THR A 96 -4.09 8.13 -6.04
C THR A 96 -3.68 9.41 -5.33
N GLU A 97 -4.63 10.09 -4.68
CA GLU A 97 -4.36 11.35 -3.97
C GLU A 97 -3.54 11.11 -2.69
N LEU A 98 -3.80 10.04 -1.93
CA LEU A 98 -2.98 9.67 -0.77
C LEU A 98 -1.52 9.39 -1.16
N PHE A 99 -1.30 8.72 -2.30
CA PHE A 99 0.04 8.44 -2.81
C PHE A 99 0.75 9.71 -3.28
N LYS A 100 0.07 10.55 -4.08
CA LYS A 100 0.64 11.84 -4.54
C LYS A 100 0.99 12.78 -3.38
N ALA A 101 0.18 12.78 -2.33
CA ALA A 101 0.41 13.59 -1.14
C ALA A 101 1.55 13.05 -0.26
N GLY A 102 2.08 11.85 -0.54
CA GLY A 102 3.13 11.20 0.23
C GLY A 102 2.66 10.72 1.59
N TRP A 103 1.42 10.25 1.70
CA TRP A 103 0.84 9.75 2.96
C TRP A 103 1.00 8.23 3.09
N ILE A 104 1.07 7.55 1.94
CA ILE A 104 1.29 6.11 1.78
C ILE A 104 2.49 5.89 0.85
N GLN A 105 3.07 4.69 0.86
CA GLN A 105 4.36 4.37 0.25
C GLN A 105 4.29 3.20 -0.73
#